data_AF-A0A0H4W6K3-F1
#
_entry.id   AF-A0A0H4W6K3-F1
#
_cell.length_a   1.000
_cell.length_b   1.000
_cell.length_c   1.000
_cell.angle_alpha   90.00
_cell.angle_beta   90.00
_cell.angle_gamma   90.00
#
_symmetry.space_group_name_H-M   'P 1'
#
loop_
_entity.id
_entity.type
_entity.pdbx_description
1 polymer ?
#
loop_
_entity_poly.entity_id
_entity_poly.type
_entity_poly.pdbx_seq_one_letter_code
_entity_poly.pdbx_strand_id
1 'polypeptide(L)'
;METEAVLGNNKNLKKAKALYRAILYLTAFTILMALLLPALKLEGTIRDLTISLPALLAVFITPVGFFFLIKSYRAKEPYKKQKLLYLVGYGFFITLFVLFTYAVAVDIAKLL
;
A
#
# COMPACT_ATOMS: atom_id res chain seq x y z
N MET A 1 13.75 33.22 -3.42
CA MET A 1 13.89 32.64 -4.78
C MET A 1 14.29 31.15 -4.77
N GLU A 2 14.90 30.60 -3.71
CA GLU A 2 15.18 29.15 -3.64
C GLU A 2 13.96 28.26 -3.35
N THR A 3 12.89 28.79 -2.76
CA THR A 3 11.71 28.03 -2.36
C THR A 3 10.87 27.53 -3.54
N GLU A 4 10.86 28.24 -4.67
CA GLU A 4 10.06 27.84 -5.85
C GLU A 4 10.77 26.81 -6.74
N ALA A 5 12.11 26.83 -6.79
CA ALA A 5 12.88 25.80 -7.50
C ALA A 5 12.81 24.43 -6.80
N VAL A 6 12.67 24.40 -5.47
CA VAL A 6 12.49 23.18 -4.65
C VAL A 6 11.09 22.56 -4.82
N LEU A 7 10.10 23.35 -5.24
CA LEU A 7 8.72 22.91 -5.47
C LEU A 7 8.48 22.27 -6.85
N GLY A 8 9.35 22.55 -7.83
CA GLY A 8 9.13 22.24 -9.24
C GLY A 8 9.31 20.77 -9.66
N ASN A 9 10.12 19.96 -8.95
CA ASN A 9 10.51 18.63 -9.44
C ASN A 9 10.33 17.49 -8.42
N ASN A 10 9.26 17.52 -7.62
CA ASN A 10 8.93 16.44 -6.66
C ASN A 10 7.77 15.56 -7.13
N LYS A 11 7.60 15.41 -8.45
CA LYS A 11 6.43 14.73 -9.03
C LYS A 11 6.34 13.28 -8.59
N ASN A 12 7.48 12.58 -8.47
CA ASN A 12 7.50 11.16 -8.09
C ASN A 12 7.28 10.98 -6.59
N LEU A 13 7.88 11.82 -5.75
CA LEU A 13 7.65 11.79 -4.30
C LEU A 13 6.19 12.09 -3.95
N LYS A 14 5.55 13.05 -4.62
CA LYS A 14 4.12 13.36 -4.41
C LYS A 14 3.23 12.16 -4.77
N LYS A 15 3.51 11.49 -5.89
CA LYS A 15 2.81 10.25 -6.29
C LYS A 15 3.02 9.12 -5.28
N ALA A 16 4.27 8.86 -4.89
CA ALA A 16 4.59 7.85 -3.88
C ALA A 16 3.89 8.15 -2.54
N LYS A 17 3.81 9.41 -2.12
CA LYS A 17 3.08 9.81 -0.90
C LYS A 17 1.56 9.59 -1.04
N ALA A 18 0.98 9.92 -2.19
CA ALA A 18 -0.44 9.72 -2.44
C ALA A 18 -0.81 8.23 -2.41
N LEU A 19 0.00 7.39 -3.06
CA LEU A 19 -0.19 5.93 -3.06
C LEU A 19 -0.02 5.35 -1.66
N TYR A 20 0.96 5.84 -0.88
CA TYR A 20 1.16 5.40 0.50
C TYR A 20 -0.06 5.70 1.38
N ARG A 21 -0.63 6.90 1.22
CA ARG A 21 -1.87 7.29 1.92
C ARG A 21 -3.06 6.43 1.50
N ALA A 22 -3.18 6.14 0.21
CA ALA A 22 -4.24 5.25 -0.29
C ALA A 22 -4.12 3.85 0.32
N ILE A 23 -2.92 3.27 0.36
CA ILE A 23 -2.65 1.97 1.01
C ILE A 23 -3.05 2.02 2.49
N LEU A 24 -2.65 3.06 3.22
CA LEU A 24 -3.02 3.24 4.62
C LEU A 24 -4.53 3.32 4.83
N TYR A 25 -5.24 4.11 4.01
CA TYR A 25 -6.70 4.25 4.11
C TYR A 25 -7.42 2.96 3.77
N LEU A 26 -6.99 2.24 2.73
CA LEU A 26 -7.55 0.94 2.37
C LEU A 26 -7.32 -0.08 3.49
N THR A 27 -6.11 -0.12 4.06
CA THR A 27 -5.78 -1.04 5.17
C THR A 27 -6.60 -0.71 6.41
N ALA A 28 -6.69 0.57 6.79
CA ALA A 28 -7.50 1.01 7.93
C ALA A 28 -8.98 0.70 7.71
N PHE A 29 -9.50 0.90 6.50
CA PHE A 29 -10.86 0.55 6.13
C PHE A 29 -11.11 -0.97 6.23
N THR A 30 -10.20 -1.80 5.72
CA THR A 30 -10.27 -3.25 5.85
C THR A 30 -10.34 -3.68 7.31
N ILE A 31 -9.47 -3.14 8.16
CA ILE A 31 -9.44 -3.47 9.59
C ILE A 31 -10.75 -3.04 10.26
N LEU A 32 -11.21 -1.82 9.99
CA LEU A 32 -12.46 -1.30 10.54
C LEU A 32 -13.66 -2.17 10.13
N MET A 33 -13.77 -2.53 8.85
CA MET A 33 -14.84 -3.38 8.35
C MET A 33 -14.75 -4.80 8.89
N ALA A 34 -13.55 -5.35 9.04
CA ALA A 34 -13.37 -6.67 9.66
C ALA A 34 -13.88 -6.71 11.12
N LEU A 35 -13.78 -5.59 11.85
CA LEU A 35 -14.31 -5.46 13.20
C LEU A 35 -15.82 -5.17 13.24
N LEU A 36 -16.34 -4.37 12.31
CA LEU A 36 -17.74 -3.94 12.29
C LEU A 36 -18.70 -4.97 11.67
N LEU A 37 -18.28 -5.67 10.61
CA LEU A 37 -19.15 -6.59 9.86
C LEU A 37 -19.73 -7.74 10.71
N PRO A 38 -18.99 -8.34 11.67
CA PRO A 38 -19.57 -9.32 12.59
C PRO A 38 -20.73 -8.75 13.42
N ALA A 39 -20.65 -7.48 13.84
CA ALA A 39 -21.72 -6.83 14.60
C ALA A 39 -22.97 -6.55 13.76
N LEU A 40 -22.79 -6.35 12.44
CA LEU A 40 -23.88 -6.11 11.49
C LEU A 40 -24.56 -7.39 10.99
N LYS A 41 -24.08 -8.58 11.39
CA LYS A 41 -24.57 -9.89 10.91
C LYS A 41 -24.66 -9.99 9.38
N LEU A 42 -23.77 -9.28 8.70
CA LEU A 42 -23.61 -9.40 7.25
C LEU A 42 -22.93 -10.73 6.95
N GLU A 43 -23.64 -11.64 6.30
CA GLU A 43 -23.14 -12.98 5.97
C GLU A 43 -22.89 -13.15 4.46
N GLY A 44 -22.06 -14.15 4.15
CA GLY A 44 -21.79 -14.57 2.77
C GLY A 44 -20.86 -13.64 1.98
N THR A 45 -20.94 -13.76 0.66
CA THR A 45 -20.02 -13.17 -0.32
C THR A 45 -19.86 -11.65 -0.17
N ILE A 46 -20.90 -10.94 0.28
CA ILE A 46 -20.87 -9.49 0.45
C ILE A 46 -19.88 -9.10 1.57
N ARG A 47 -19.88 -9.82 2.70
CA ARG A 47 -18.93 -9.60 3.79
C ARG A 47 -17.51 -9.83 3.32
N ASP A 48 -17.30 -10.95 2.64
CA ASP A 48 -15.97 -11.35 2.18
C ASP A 48 -15.41 -10.35 1.16
N LEU A 49 -16.21 -9.92 0.18
CA LEU A 49 -15.82 -8.90 -0.78
C LEU A 49 -15.52 -7.55 -0.12
N THR A 50 -16.30 -7.13 0.88
CA THR A 50 -16.10 -5.85 1.57
C THR A 50 -14.76 -5.77 2.29
N ILE A 51 -14.25 -6.90 2.80
CA ILE A 51 -12.95 -6.98 3.49
C ILE A 51 -11.82 -7.26 2.50
N SER A 52 -12.01 -8.23 1.62
CA SER A 52 -10.97 -8.74 0.73
C SER A 52 -10.63 -7.78 -0.42
N LEU A 53 -11.62 -7.07 -0.98
CA LEU A 53 -11.38 -6.18 -2.13
C LEU A 53 -10.45 -4.99 -1.76
N PRO A 54 -10.68 -4.23 -0.67
CA PRO A 54 -9.78 -3.15 -0.30
C PRO A 54 -8.39 -3.67 0.12
N ALA A 55 -8.32 -4.86 0.74
CA ALA A 55 -7.06 -5.49 1.09
C ALA A 55 -6.24 -5.86 -0.16
N LEU A 56 -6.88 -6.49 -1.16
CA LEU A 56 -6.27 -6.80 -2.45
C LEU A 56 -5.79 -5.53 -3.16
N LEU A 57 -6.60 -4.47 -3.18
CA LEU A 57 -6.18 -3.19 -3.77
C LEU A 57 -4.93 -2.62 -3.08
N ALA A 58 -4.86 -2.65 -1.75
CA ALA A 58 -3.69 -2.20 -1.00
C ALA A 58 -2.43 -3.01 -1.39
N VAL A 59 -2.58 -4.32 -1.53
CA VAL A 59 -1.52 -5.26 -1.95
C VAL A 59 -1.01 -4.93 -3.36
N PHE A 60 -1.89 -4.67 -4.34
CA PHE A 60 -1.48 -4.32 -5.71
C PHE A 60 -0.93 -2.88 -5.85
N ILE A 61 -1.40 -1.93 -5.06
CA ILE A 61 -0.93 -0.54 -5.10
C ILE A 61 0.47 -0.40 -4.49
N THR A 62 0.82 -1.26 -3.54
CA THR A 62 2.11 -1.28 -2.85
C THR A 62 3.33 -1.28 -3.80
N PRO A 63 3.48 -2.23 -4.74
CA PRO A 63 4.62 -2.24 -5.66
C PRO A 63 4.67 -1.00 -6.56
N VAL A 64 3.51 -0.46 -6.97
CA VAL A 64 3.43 0.77 -7.77
C VAL A 64 3.95 1.97 -6.97
N GLY A 65 3.54 2.10 -5.71
CA GLY A 65 4.00 3.15 -4.81
C GLY A 65 5.50 3.09 -4.53
N PHE A 66 6.01 1.87 -4.32
CA PHE A 66 7.45 1.63 -4.15
C PHE A 66 8.25 1.99 -5.40
N PHE A 67 7.75 1.67 -6.60
CA PHE A 67 8.38 2.06 -7.86
C PHE A 67 8.55 3.58 -7.98
N PHE A 68 7.52 4.36 -7.66
CA PHE A 68 7.62 5.83 -7.67
C PHE A 68 8.57 6.36 -6.61
N LEU A 69 8.68 5.70 -5.47
CA LEU A 69 9.65 6.05 -4.44
C LEU A 69 11.10 5.83 -4.94
N ILE A 70 11.40 4.68 -5.55
CA ILE A 70 12.70 4.41 -6.16
C ILE A 70 13.02 5.46 -7.24
N LYS A 71 12.04 5.79 -8.09
CA LYS A 71 12.20 6.82 -9.12
C LYS A 71 12.53 8.19 -8.51
N SER A 72 11.91 8.54 -7.39
CA SER A 72 12.23 9.75 -6.62
C SER A 72 13.66 9.73 -6.04
N TYR A 73 14.14 8.57 -5.57
CA TYR A 73 15.53 8.41 -5.13
C TYR A 73 16.53 8.59 -6.27
N ARG A 74 16.30 7.96 -7.42
CA ARG A 74 17.15 8.10 -8.62
C ARG A 74 17.21 9.54 -9.14
N ALA A 75 16.08 10.24 -9.11
CA ALA A 75 15.98 11.65 -9.50
C ALA A 75 16.58 12.62 -8.47
N LYS A 76 17.15 12.14 -7.35
CA LYS A 76 17.76 12.93 -6.27
C LYS A 76 16.83 14.05 -5.73
N GLU A 77 15.51 13.83 -5.76
CA GLU A 77 14.54 14.82 -5.26
C GLU A 77 14.84 15.16 -3.76
N PRO A 78 14.57 16.39 -3.29
CA PRO A 78 14.76 16.79 -1.88
C PRO A 78 13.95 15.94 -0.88
N TYR A 79 14.14 16.16 0.43
CA TYR A 79 13.43 15.48 1.55
C TYR A 79 13.87 14.04 1.88
N LYS A 80 15.18 13.80 2.03
CA LYS A 80 15.75 12.48 2.38
C LYS A 80 15.08 11.78 3.59
N LYS A 81 14.75 12.52 4.66
CA LYS A 81 14.09 11.96 5.86
C LYS A 81 12.69 11.42 5.58
N GLN A 82 11.89 12.12 4.76
CA GLN A 82 10.54 11.67 4.40
C GLN A 82 10.61 10.42 3.51
N LYS A 83 11.58 10.38 2.59
CA LYS A 83 11.77 9.23 1.71
C LYS A 83 12.08 7.94 2.48
N LEU A 84 12.89 8.04 3.54
CA LEU A 84 13.20 6.89 4.39
C LEU A 84 11.95 6.35 5.10
N LEU A 85 11.10 7.24 5.64
CA LEU A 85 9.83 6.85 6.26
C LEU A 85 8.94 6.09 5.27
N TYR A 86 8.78 6.60 4.05
CA TYR A 86 7.99 5.90 3.03
C TYR A 86 8.65 4.59 2.61
N LEU A 87 9.99 4.53 2.53
CA LEU A 87 10.71 3.31 2.19
C LEU A 87 10.43 2.20 3.21
N VAL A 88 10.49 2.54 4.50
CA VAL A 88 10.16 1.61 5.60
C VAL A 88 8.70 1.17 5.50
N GLY A 89 7.78 2.12 5.31
CA GLY A 89 6.36 1.81 5.16
C GLY A 89 6.07 0.90 3.96
N TYR A 90 6.62 1.20 2.79
CA TYR A 90 6.49 0.33 1.62
C TYR A 90 7.16 -1.02 1.81
N GLY A 91 8.32 -1.07 2.47
CA GLY A 91 9.00 -2.33 2.80
C GLY A 91 8.14 -3.24 3.68
N PHE A 92 7.44 -2.66 4.66
CA PHE A 92 6.46 -3.38 5.47
C PHE A 92 5.34 -3.98 4.60
N PHE A 93 4.69 -3.17 3.76
CA PHE A 93 3.62 -3.65 2.88
C PHE A 93 4.11 -4.66 1.83
N ILE A 94 5.34 -4.52 1.32
CA ILE A 94 5.94 -5.51 0.41
C ILE A 94 6.18 -6.84 1.14
N THR A 95 6.59 -6.80 2.41
CA THR A 95 6.75 -8.02 3.21
C THR A 95 5.41 -8.75 3.36
N LEU A 96 4.33 -8.01 3.64
CA LEU A 96 2.97 -8.56 3.67
C LEU A 96 2.56 -9.13 2.30
N PHE A 97 2.87 -8.44 1.20
CA PHE A 97 2.64 -8.93 -0.16
C PHE A 97 3.34 -10.28 -0.40
N VAL A 98 4.62 -10.41 -0.04
CA VAL A 98 5.38 -11.65 -0.22
C VAL A 98 4.79 -12.78 0.62
N LEU A 99 4.46 -12.53 1.89
CA LEU A 99 3.84 -13.51 2.78
C LEU A 99 2.48 -13.99 2.25
N PHE A 100 1.66 -13.05 1.77
CA PHE A 100 0.37 -13.37 1.15
C PHE A 100 0.55 -14.25 -0.10
N THR A 101 1.45 -13.86 -0.99
CA THR A 101 1.71 -14.59 -2.23
C THR A 101 2.24 -16.00 -1.94
N TYR A 102 3.11 -16.13 -0.94
CA TYR A 102 3.62 -17.42 -0.46
C TYR A 102 2.49 -18.30 0.11
N ALA A 103 1.64 -17.75 0.97
CA ALA A 103 0.51 -18.50 1.54
C ALA A 103 -0.44 -19.02 0.45
N VAL A 104 -0.79 -18.17 -0.53
CA VAL A 104 -1.62 -18.57 -1.67
C VAL A 104 -0.94 -19.67 -2.49
N ALA A 105 0.37 -19.54 -2.77
CA ALA A 105 1.11 -20.55 -3.52
C ALA A 105 1.15 -21.91 -2.80
N VAL A 106 1.34 -21.90 -1.47
CA VAL A 106 1.32 -23.12 -0.64
C VAL A 106 -0.06 -23.78 -0.66
N ASP A 107 -1.13 -22.99 -0.55
CA ASP A 107 -2.49 -23.54 -0.57
C ASP A 107 -2.86 -24.11 -1.95
N ILE A 108 -2.46 -23.46 -3.04
CA ILE A 108 -2.62 -24.01 -4.39
C ILE A 108 -1.84 -25.32 -4.55
N ALA A 109 -0.59 -25.37 -4.05
CA ALA A 109 0.24 -26.57 -4.15
C ALA A 109 -0.33 -27.77 -3.36
N LYS A 110 -1.14 -27.55 -2.33
CA LYS A 110 -1.85 -28.62 -1.60
C LYS A 110 -3.10 -29.11 -2.31
N LEU A 111 -3.65 -28.30 -3.22
CA LEU A 111 -4.86 -28.62 -3.99
C LEU A 111 -4.56 -29.33 -5.31
N LEU A 112 -3.29 -29.32 -5.74
CA LEU A 112 -2.76 -30.08 -6.88
C LEU A 112 -2.21 -31.43 -6.43
#